data_AF-A0A523KGA2-F1
#
_entry.id   AF-A0A523KGA2-F1
#
_cell.length_a   1.000
_cell.length_b   1.000
_cell.length_c   1.000
_cell.angle_alpha   90.00
_cell.angle_beta   90.00
_cell.angle_gamma   90.00
#
_symmetry.space_group_name_H-M   'P 1'
#
loop_
_entity.id
_entity.type
_entity.pdbx_description
1 polymer ?
#
loop_
_entity_poly.entity_id
_entity_poly.type
_entity_poly.pdbx_seq_one_letter_code
_entity_poly.pdbx_strand_id
1 'polypeptide(L)'
;QLAVLGGLMQDEVSRDSDSVPWLSNSETFGDLFTSRNNKFVKTELVIFLRPWVIHTPDVQADLKSFEPFLPENIDPTAEPVTSRFAKDLP
;
A
#
# COMPACT_ATOMS: atom_id res chain seq x y z
N GLN A 1 -8.01 14.87 6.16
CA GLN A 1 -6.60 14.88 6.62
C GLN A 1 -5.92 13.59 6.15
N LEU A 2 -4.64 13.63 5.78
CA LEU A 2 -3.89 12.45 5.31
C LEU A 2 -3.11 11.86 6.49
N ALA A 3 -3.27 10.58 6.76
CA ALA A 3 -2.51 9.88 7.79
C ALA A 3 -1.66 8.77 7.16
N VAL A 4 -0.40 8.68 7.59
CA VAL A 4 0.51 7.58 7.23
C VAL A 4 0.38 6.53 8.33
N LEU A 5 -0.09 5.34 7.97
CA LEU A 5 -0.34 4.28 8.97
C LEU A 5 0.91 3.45 9.26
N GLY A 6 1.84 3.41 8.32
CA GLY A 6 3.09 2.68 8.45
C GLY A 6 3.86 2.66 7.14
N GLY A 7 5.15 2.35 7.26
CA GLY A 7 6.00 2.01 6.14
C GLY A 7 7.00 0.93 6.54
N LEU A 8 7.35 0.06 5.60
CA LEU A 8 8.37 -0.98 5.77
C LEU A 8 9.62 -0.56 4.99
N MET A 9 10.79 -0.63 5.62
CA MET A 9 12.09 -0.45 4.97
C MET A 9 12.88 -1.75 5.16
N GLN A 10 13.18 -2.45 4.07
CA GLN A 10 13.98 -3.67 4.07
C GLN A 10 15.26 -3.46 3.27
N ASP A 11 16.40 -3.54 3.96
CA ASP A 11 17.74 -3.50 3.38
C ASP A 11 18.32 -4.92 3.37
N GLU A 12 18.54 -5.50 2.18
CA GLU A 12 19.19 -6.80 2.00
C GLU A 12 20.55 -6.61 1.31
N VAL A 13 21.62 -7.12 1.94
CA VAL A 13 23.00 -7.04 1.45
C VAL A 13 23.52 -8.46 1.22
N SER A 14 23.66 -8.87 -0.05
CA SER A 14 24.34 -10.12 -0.43
C SER A 14 25.72 -9.81 -0.99
N ARG A 15 26.75 -10.43 -0.42
CA ARG A 15 28.13 -10.35 -0.90
C ARG A 15 28.57 -11.74 -1.31
N ASP A 16 28.49 -12.04 -2.60
CA ASP A 16 28.93 -13.30 -3.17
C ASP A 16 30.33 -13.09 -3.76
N SER A 17 31.33 -13.79 -3.24
CA SER A 17 32.70 -13.75 -3.76
C SER A 17 33.13 -15.15 -4.17
N ASP A 18 33.22 -15.38 -5.48
CA ASP A 18 33.70 -16.62 -6.06
C ASP A 18 35.16 -16.42 -6.47
N SER A 19 36.07 -17.17 -5.86
CA SER A 19 37.49 -17.13 -6.20
C SER A 19 38.06 -18.54 -6.40
N VAL A 20 39.00 -18.68 -7.32
CA VAL A 20 39.70 -19.96 -7.54
C VAL A 20 40.73 -20.13 -6.41
N PRO A 21 40.63 -21.15 -5.52
CA PRO A 21 41.39 -21.19 -4.26
C PRO A 21 42.93 -21.16 -4.41
N TRP A 22 43.46 -21.64 -5.54
CA TRP A 22 44.91 -21.73 -5.77
C TRP A 22 45.48 -20.52 -6.54
N LEU A 23 44.69 -19.92 -7.43
CA LEU A 23 45.13 -18.79 -8.27
C LEU A 23 44.83 -17.42 -7.63
N SER A 24 43.83 -17.35 -6.75
CA SER A 24 43.38 -16.09 -6.11
C SER A 24 44.32 -15.55 -5.03
N ASN A 25 45.17 -16.39 -4.43
CA ASN A 25 46.18 -15.97 -3.44
C ASN A 25 47.50 -15.49 -4.06
N SER A 26 47.61 -15.46 -5.40
CA SER A 26 48.79 -14.94 -6.08
C SER A 26 48.83 -13.42 -6.02
N GLU A 27 49.93 -12.87 -5.48
CA GLU A 27 50.17 -11.43 -5.33
C GLU A 27 50.27 -10.68 -6.67
N THR A 28 50.45 -11.41 -7.79
CA THR A 28 50.59 -10.85 -9.14
C THR A 28 49.34 -10.99 -10.01
N PHE A 29 48.50 -12.01 -9.81
CA PHE A 29 47.36 -12.29 -10.71
C PHE A 29 46.04 -12.65 -9.99
N GLY A 30 45.98 -12.63 -8.66
CA GLY A 30 44.84 -13.10 -7.88
C GLY A 30 43.51 -12.38 -8.15
N ASP A 31 43.56 -11.09 -8.51
CA ASP A 31 42.37 -10.27 -8.77
C ASP A 31 41.70 -10.60 -10.12
N LEU A 32 42.44 -11.17 -11.09
CA LEU A 32 41.89 -11.62 -12.39
C LEU A 32 41.07 -12.92 -12.28
N PHE A 33 41.28 -13.69 -11.21
CA PHE A 33 40.61 -14.97 -10.94
C PHE A 33 39.65 -14.90 -9.75
N THR A 34 39.29 -13.67 -9.36
CA THR A 34 38.32 -13.39 -8.29
C THR A 34 37.12 -12.67 -8.88
N SER A 35 35.96 -13.31 -8.85
CA SER A 35 34.67 -12.71 -9.22
C SER A 35 33.96 -12.23 -7.97
N ARG A 36 33.71 -10.92 -7.86
CA ARG A 36 32.96 -10.32 -6.74
C ARG A 36 31.61 -9.85 -7.25
N ASN A 37 30.53 -10.46 -6.77
CA ASN A 37 29.18 -10.02 -7.05
C ASN A 37 28.57 -9.41 -5.77
N ASN A 38 28.47 -8.08 -5.74
CA ASN A 38 27.84 -7.36 -4.64
C ASN A 38 26.42 -6.98 -5.06
N LYS A 39 25.40 -7.59 -4.43
CA LYS A 39 23.99 -7.30 -4.72
C LYS A 39 23.36 -6.57 -3.54
N PHE A 40 22.92 -5.34 -3.78
CA PHE A 40 22.19 -4.51 -2.81
C PHE A 40 20.74 -4.40 -3.25
N VAL A 41 19.79 -4.84 -2.41
CA VAL A 41 18.35 -4.75 -2.69
C VAL A 41 17.67 -3.94 -1.58
N LYS A 42 17.01 -2.84 -1.96
CA LYS A 42 16.26 -1.96 -1.06
C LYS A 42 14.78 -1.99 -1.42
N THR A 43 13.93 -2.35 -0.46
CA THR A 43 12.46 -2.38 -0.64
C THR A 43 11.80 -1.41 0.33
N GLU A 44 10.98 -0.49 -0.20
CA GLU A 44 10.22 0.52 0.55
C GLU A 44 8.73 0.37 0.26
N LEU A 45 7.90 0.25 1.31
CA LEU A 45 6.45 0.20 1.19
C LEU A 45 5.83 1.28 2.08
N VAL A 46 4.88 2.06 1.55
CA VAL A 46 4.17 3.12 2.30
C VAL A 46 2.66 2.98 2.09
N ILE A 47 1.88 2.99 3.18
CA ILE A 47 0.42 2.85 3.16
C ILE A 47 -0.23 4.11 3.74
N PHE A 48 -1.13 4.72 2.97
CA PHE A 48 -1.86 5.94 3.34
C PHE A 48 -3.36 5.66 3.51
N LEU A 49 -3.98 6.29 4.50
CA LEU A 49 -5.44 6.40 4.57
C LEU A 49 -5.88 7.86 4.75
N ARG A 50 -7.06 8.16 4.20
CA ARG A 50 -7.77 9.43 4.40
C ARG A 50 -9.16 9.13 4.95
N PRO A 51 -9.41 9.34 6.25
CA PRO A 51 -10.76 9.24 6.78
C PRO A 51 -11.62 10.40 6.25
N TRP A 52 -12.88 10.11 5.97
CA TRP A 52 -13.93 11.11 5.74
C TRP A 52 -15.02 10.91 6.79
N VAL A 53 -15.61 12.02 7.25
CA VAL A 53 -16.69 11.99 8.25
C VAL A 53 -17.99 12.29 7.52
N ILE A 54 -18.95 11.37 7.63
CA ILE A 54 -20.31 11.55 7.13
C ILE A 54 -21.16 12.01 8.32
N HIS A 55 -21.85 13.14 8.19
CA HIS A 55 -22.75 13.67 9.21
C HIS A 55 -24.20 13.28 8.92
N THR A 56 -24.57 13.22 7.64
CA THR A 56 -25.92 12.92 7.17
C THR A 56 -25.86 11.80 6.11
N PRO A 57 -26.48 10.63 6.35
CA PRO A 57 -26.50 9.53 5.39
C PRO A 57 -27.55 9.79 4.30
N ASP A 58 -27.34 10.85 3.52
CA ASP A 58 -28.26 11.32 2.50
C ASP A 58 -27.51 11.57 1.18
N VAL A 59 -28.08 11.04 0.08
CA VAL A 59 -27.57 11.23 -1.29
C VAL A 59 -27.76 12.66 -1.77
N GLN A 60 -28.68 13.44 -1.18
CA GLN A 60 -28.81 14.85 -1.50
C GLN A 60 -27.80 15.73 -0.76
N ALA A 61 -27.22 15.22 0.33
CA ALA A 61 -26.26 15.93 1.18
C ALA A 61 -24.84 15.35 1.03
N ASP A 62 -24.35 14.65 2.05
CA ASP A 62 -22.95 14.22 2.12
C ASP A 62 -22.58 13.16 1.07
N LEU A 63 -23.56 12.43 0.51
CA LEU A 63 -23.33 11.35 -0.46
C LEU A 63 -23.62 11.74 -1.92
N LYS A 64 -23.79 13.02 -2.23
CA LYS A 64 -24.15 13.49 -3.59
C LYS A 64 -23.22 13.03 -4.71
N SER A 65 -21.93 12.88 -4.44
CA SER A 65 -20.96 12.34 -5.41
C SER A 65 -21.24 10.89 -5.83
N PHE A 66 -22.08 10.17 -5.09
CA PHE A 66 -22.44 8.78 -5.38
C PHE A 66 -23.76 8.64 -6.18
N GLU A 67 -24.45 9.74 -6.48
CA GLU A 67 -25.67 9.75 -7.31
C GLU A 67 -25.50 8.99 -8.65
N PRO A 68 -24.39 9.10 -9.39
CA PRO A 68 -24.21 8.38 -10.66
C PRO A 68 -24.09 6.86 -10.52
N PHE A 69 -23.88 6.34 -9.30
CA PHE A 69 -23.77 4.91 -9.01
C PHE A 69 -25.05 4.33 -8.44
N LEU A 70 -26.13 5.12 -8.35
CA LEU A 70 -27.40 4.61 -7.87
C LEU A 70 -28.06 3.70 -8.91
N PRO A 71 -28.70 2.61 -8.46
CA PRO A 71 -29.60 1.82 -9.29
C PRO A 71 -30.71 2.70 -9.89
N GLU A 72 -31.03 2.50 -11.17
CA GLU A 72 -32.02 3.28 -11.92
C GLU A 72 -33.43 3.25 -11.29
N ASN A 73 -33.71 2.25 -10.46
CA ASN A 73 -35.00 2.07 -9.78
C ASN A 73 -35.12 2.80 -8.44
N ILE A 74 -34.16 3.65 -8.07
CA ILE A 74 -34.17 4.43 -6.83
C ILE A 74 -34.28 5.91 -7.20
N ASP A 75 -35.36 6.56 -6.78
CA ASP A 75 -35.50 8.01 -6.89
C ASP A 75 -34.60 8.67 -5.83
N PRO A 76 -33.54 9.41 -6.24
CA PRO A 76 -32.66 10.05 -5.28
C PRO A 76 -33.43 11.07 -4.44
N THR A 77 -34.40 11.78 -4.99
CA THR A 77 -35.17 12.83 -4.30
C THR A 77 -36.23 12.32 -3.33
N ALA A 78 -36.44 11.00 -3.26
CA ALA A 78 -37.41 10.41 -2.34
C ALA A 78 -36.93 10.55 -0.89
N GLU A 79 -37.85 10.81 0.03
CA GLU A 79 -37.51 10.88 1.45
C GLU A 79 -36.82 9.59 1.92
N PRO A 80 -35.76 9.70 2.75
CA PRO A 80 -34.98 8.55 3.17
C PRO A 80 -35.89 7.53 3.85
N VAL A 81 -35.87 6.30 3.33
CA VAL A 81 -36.69 5.21 3.86
C VAL A 81 -36.24 4.95 5.29
N THR A 82 -37.02 5.44 6.25
CA THR A 82 -36.77 5.19 7.67
C THR A 82 -36.79 3.69 7.89
N SER A 83 -35.61 3.14 8.18
CA SER A 83 -35.45 1.73 8.48
C SER A 83 -36.35 1.40 9.68
N ARG A 84 -37.28 0.46 9.49
CA ARG A 84 -38.18 0.00 10.57
C ARG A 84 -37.38 -0.54 11.75
N PHE A 85 -36.16 -1.02 11.52
CA PHE A 85 -35.23 -1.51 12.54
C PHE A 85 -34.65 -0.39 13.42
N ALA A 86 -34.59 0.86 12.94
CA ALA A 86 -34.09 1.99 13.74
C ALA A 86 -35.11 2.48 14.77
N LYS A 87 -36.40 2.19 14.53
CA LYS A 87 -37.52 2.60 15.42
C LYS A 87 -37.63 1.74 16.68
N ASP A 88 -37.07 0.54 16.65
CA ASP A 88 -37.21 -0.48 17.70
C ASP A 88 -35.91 -0.67 18.53
N LEU A 89 -34.95 0.25 18.42
CA LEU A 89 -33.77 0.30 19.29
C LEU A 89 -34.18 0.92 20.65
N PRO A 90 -33.81 0.31 21.79
CA PRO A 90 -34.13 0.82 23.12
C PRO A 90 -33.45 2.16 23.42
#